data_AF-A0A5C7GI06-F1
#
_entry.id   AF-A0A5C7GI06-F1
#
_cell.length_a   1.000
_cell.length_b   1.000
_cell.length_c   1.000
_cell.angle_alpha   90.00
_cell.angle_beta   90.00
_cell.angle_gamma   90.00
#
_symmetry.space_group_name_H-M   'P 1'
#
loop_
_entity.id
_entity.type
_entity.pdbx_description
1 polymer ?
#
loop_
_entity_poly.entity_id
_entity_poly.type
_entity_poly.pdbx_seq_one_letter_code
_entity_poly.pdbx_strand_id
1 'polypeptide(L)'
;MALAGKHMFGSIEDTRVTFVEKGVSADRRDFLKKLLEFNGFEVLVQEDRRKKEEDQQLYTIGVTDMVFNPTIWIFQRKLETFNGQKVTQGYWNQETEDTKPQYWNNGSNF
;
A
#
# COMPACT_ATOMS: atom_id res chain seq x y z
N MET A 1 -5.41 -5.80 9.09
CA MET A 1 -5.86 -6.62 7.92
C MET A 1 -4.73 -7.55 7.44
N ALA A 2 -5.04 -8.74 6.92
CA ALA A 2 -4.03 -9.64 6.35
C ALA A 2 -3.52 -9.12 4.99
N LEU A 3 -2.20 -9.07 4.79
CA LEU A 3 -1.62 -8.73 3.49
C LEU A 3 -1.97 -9.83 2.48
N ALA A 4 -2.86 -9.53 1.54
CA ALA A 4 -3.27 -10.51 0.54
C ALA A 4 -2.09 -10.83 -0.37
N GLY A 5 -1.64 -12.08 -0.39
CA GLY A 5 -0.54 -12.55 -1.26
C GLY A 5 -0.88 -12.62 -2.76
N LYS A 6 -1.96 -11.95 -3.19
CA LYS A 6 -2.38 -11.96 -4.59
C LYS A 6 -1.63 -10.88 -5.35
N HIS A 7 -0.73 -11.32 -6.22
CA HIS A 7 -0.05 -10.44 -7.15
C HIS A 7 -0.93 -10.24 -8.38
N MET A 8 -1.57 -9.08 -8.47
CA MET A 8 -2.52 -8.75 -9.53
C MET A 8 -1.95 -7.70 -10.46
N PHE A 9 -2.09 -7.93 -11.76
CA PHE A 9 -1.68 -6.97 -12.79
C PHE A 9 -2.89 -6.39 -13.51
N GLY A 10 -2.70 -5.25 -14.13
CA GLY A 10 -3.63 -4.68 -15.10
C GLY A 10 -3.00 -3.49 -15.80
N SER A 11 -3.85 -2.62 -16.31
CA SER A 11 -3.44 -1.34 -16.87
C SER A 11 -4.28 -0.26 -16.22
N ILE A 12 -3.63 0.83 -15.83
CA ILE A 12 -4.29 2.09 -15.51
C ILE A 12 -3.96 3.01 -16.69
N GLU A 13 -5.01 3.48 -17.36
CA GLU A 13 -4.89 4.17 -18.64
C GLU A 13 -4.18 3.26 -19.66
N ASP A 14 -2.98 3.65 -20.11
CA ASP A 14 -2.15 2.88 -21.05
C ASP A 14 -0.89 2.28 -20.42
N THR A 15 -0.68 2.48 -19.11
CA THR A 15 0.49 1.97 -18.40
C THR A 15 0.16 0.69 -17.67
N ARG A 16 0.98 -0.35 -17.89
CA ARG A 16 0.85 -1.62 -17.16
C ARG A 16 1.30 -1.43 -15.72
N VAL A 17 0.47 -1.87 -14.79
CA VAL A 17 0.72 -1.72 -13.35
C VAL A 17 0.48 -3.01 -12.59
N THR A 18 1.16 -3.15 -11.47
CA THR A 18 0.83 -4.08 -10.41
C THR A 18 -0.10 -3.39 -9.42
N PHE A 19 -1.28 -3.96 -9.20
CA PHE A 19 -2.25 -3.39 -8.26
C PHE A 19 -1.76 -3.60 -6.83
N VAL A 20 -1.69 -2.51 -6.08
CA VAL A 20 -1.35 -2.50 -4.65
C VAL A 20 -2.60 -2.72 -3.83
N GLU A 21 -3.63 -1.90 -4.06
CA GLU A 21 -4.89 -1.96 -3.33
C GLU A 21 -6.01 -1.37 -4.21
N LYS A 22 -7.22 -1.93 -4.14
CA LYS A 22 -8.38 -1.49 -4.92
C LYS A 22 -9.51 -1.09 -3.98
N GLY A 23 -10.30 -0.09 -4.35
CA GLY A 23 -11.47 0.32 -3.57
C GLY A 23 -11.11 1.03 -2.26
N VAL A 24 -10.02 1.80 -2.23
CA VAL A 24 -9.55 2.47 -1.01
C VAL A 24 -10.10 3.89 -0.86
N SER A 25 -10.16 4.40 0.38
CA SER A 25 -10.51 5.78 0.67
C SER A 25 -9.41 6.77 0.24
N ALA A 26 -9.73 8.07 0.21
CA ALA A 26 -8.78 9.13 -0.13
C ALA A 26 -7.57 9.16 0.83
N ASP A 27 -7.81 9.02 2.15
CA ASP A 27 -6.73 9.04 3.15
C ASP A 27 -5.77 7.86 2.97
N ARG A 28 -6.32 6.67 2.68
CA ARG A 28 -5.53 5.46 2.42
C ARG A 28 -4.72 5.59 1.13
N ARG A 29 -5.34 6.16 0.09
CA ARG A 29 -4.68 6.50 -1.17
C ARG A 29 -3.49 7.42 -0.94
N ASP A 30 -3.67 8.50 -0.22
CA ASP A 30 -2.64 9.50 -0.01
C ASP A 30 -1.47 8.98 0.81
N PHE A 31 -1.76 8.17 1.83
CA PHE A 31 -0.73 7.49 2.61
C PHE A 31 0.10 6.54 1.74
N LEU A 32 -0.56 5.61 1.03
CA LEU A 32 0.14 4.61 0.21
C LEU A 32 0.92 5.26 -0.93
N LYS A 33 0.35 6.27 -1.59
CA LYS A 33 1.03 7.02 -2.64
C LYS A 33 2.32 7.64 -2.12
N LYS A 34 2.25 8.41 -1.02
CA LYS A 34 3.43 9.05 -0.42
C LYS A 34 4.48 8.03 0.01
N LEU A 35 4.05 6.93 0.65
CA LEU A 35 4.97 5.90 1.13
C LEU A 35 5.71 5.22 -0.02
N LEU A 36 5.00 4.84 -1.07
CA LEU A 36 5.58 4.14 -2.22
C LEU A 36 6.47 5.06 -3.05
N GLU A 37 6.06 6.30 -3.30
CA GLU A 37 6.89 7.31 -3.98
C GLU A 37 8.17 7.62 -3.20
N PHE A 38 8.09 7.72 -1.87
CA PHE A 38 9.26 7.89 -1.01
C PHE A 38 10.25 6.72 -1.12
N ASN A 39 9.73 5.51 -1.35
CA ASN A 39 10.54 4.30 -1.56
C ASN A 39 10.99 4.10 -3.02
N GLY A 40 10.78 5.10 -3.89
CA GLY A 40 11.25 5.09 -5.28
C GLY A 40 10.33 4.36 -6.25
N PHE A 41 9.10 4.01 -5.86
CA PHE A 41 8.12 3.46 -6.78
C PHE A 41 7.35 4.57 -7.49
N GLU A 42 7.11 4.38 -8.77
CA GLU A 42 6.17 5.20 -9.52
C GLU A 42 4.75 4.67 -9.29
N VAL A 43 3.89 5.52 -8.73
CA VAL A 43 2.53 5.16 -8.31
C VAL A 43 1.51 5.80 -9.24
N LEU A 44 0.62 4.96 -9.78
CA LEU A 44 -0.54 5.39 -10.55
C LEU A 44 -1.81 5.17 -9.73
N VAL A 45 -2.71 6.14 -9.79
CA VAL A 45 -4.00 6.13 -9.10
C VAL A 45 -5.11 6.24 -10.12
N GLN A 46 -6.11 5.39 -10.00
CA GLN A 46 -7.34 5.46 -10.76
C GLN A 46 -8.52 5.74 -9.83
N GLU A 47 -9.42 6.63 -10.24
CA GLU A 47 -10.69 6.85 -9.54
C GLU A 47 -11.70 5.77 -9.95
N ASP A 48 -12.23 5.04 -8.98
CA ASP A 48 -13.25 4.03 -9.25
C ASP A 48 -14.60 4.72 -9.57
N ARG A 49 -15.40 4.13 -10.45
CA ARG A 49 -16.72 4.70 -10.79
C ARG A 49 -17.64 4.66 -9.56
N ARG A 50 -18.13 5.82 -9.12
CA ARG A 50 -19.18 5.92 -8.09
C ARG A 50 -20.47 5.30 -8.61
N LYS A 51 -21.16 4.50 -7.78
CA LYS A 51 -22.47 3.92 -8.13
C LYS A 51 -23.60 4.91 -7.90
N LYS A 52 -23.46 5.77 -6.89
CA LYS A 52 -24.36 6.90 -6.58
C LYS A 52 -23.54 8.14 -6.25
N GLU A 53 -24.06 9.34 -6.49
CA GLU A 53 -23.37 10.60 -6.15
C GLU A 53 -23.11 10.76 -4.65
N GLU A 54 -23.95 10.17 -3.79
CA GLU A 54 -23.77 10.15 -2.33
C GLU A 54 -22.71 9.15 -1.85
N ASP A 55 -22.28 8.21 -2.69
CA ASP A 55 -21.28 7.21 -2.29
C ASP A 55 -19.88 7.84 -2.21
N GLN A 56 -19.07 7.37 -1.26
CA GLN A 56 -17.68 7.79 -1.14
C GLN A 56 -16.88 7.43 -2.40
N GLN A 57 -16.09 8.38 -2.90
CA GLN A 57 -15.14 8.13 -3.99
C GLN A 57 -14.10 7.13 -3.51
N LEU A 58 -14.01 6.00 -4.21
CA LEU A 58 -12.97 5.01 -3.99
C LEU A 58 -11.89 5.13 -5.05
N TYR A 59 -10.70 4.64 -4.71
CA TYR A 59 -9.53 4.70 -5.56
C TYR A 59 -8.89 3.33 -5.71
N THR A 60 -8.30 3.09 -6.86
CA THR A 60 -7.43 1.97 -7.14
C THR A 60 -6.00 2.47 -7.28
N ILE A 61 -5.07 1.84 -6.57
CA ILE A 61 -3.65 2.17 -6.58
C ILE A 61 -2.87 1.06 -7.28
N GLY A 62 -2.00 1.44 -8.20
CA GLY A 62 -1.04 0.56 -8.83
C GLY A 62 0.37 1.16 -8.84
N VAL A 63 1.38 0.31 -8.98
CA VAL A 63 2.76 0.71 -9.23
C VAL A 63 3.23 0.17 -10.58
N THR A 64 4.11 0.89 -11.26
CA THR A 64 4.66 0.44 -12.55
C THR A 64 5.67 -0.71 -12.40
N ASP A 65 6.19 -0.92 -11.19
CA ASP A 65 7.05 -2.05 -10.88
C ASP A 65 6.25 -3.37 -10.90
N MET A 66 6.59 -4.20 -11.87
CA MET A 66 5.95 -5.50 -12.14
C MET A 66 6.37 -6.61 -11.16
N VAL A 67 7.37 -6.40 -10.30
CA VAL A 67 7.79 -7.37 -9.28
C VAL A 67 7.31 -6.99 -7.88
N PHE A 68 6.73 -5.79 -7.72
CA PHE A 68 6.30 -5.29 -6.44
C PHE A 68 5.20 -6.13 -5.82
N ASN A 69 5.46 -6.65 -4.62
CA ASN A 69 4.45 -7.36 -3.83
C ASN A 69 4.49 -6.83 -2.38
N PRO A 70 3.40 -6.20 -1.88
CA PRO A 70 3.37 -5.62 -0.53
C PRO A 70 3.83 -6.58 0.56
N THR A 71 3.37 -7.83 0.51
CA THR A 71 3.74 -8.88 1.46
C THR A 71 5.24 -9.11 1.46
N ILE A 72 5.83 -9.34 0.28
CA ILE A 72 7.27 -9.58 0.16
C ILE A 72 8.06 -8.35 0.61
N TRP A 73 7.64 -7.15 0.21
CA TRP A 73 8.38 -5.92 0.48
C TRP A 73 8.39 -5.56 1.97
N ILE A 74 7.29 -5.82 2.68
CA ILE A 74 7.19 -5.64 4.13
C ILE A 74 7.99 -6.72 4.86
N PHE A 75 7.74 -8.00 4.59
CA PHE A 75 8.38 -9.09 5.34
C PHE A 75 9.88 -9.25 5.03
N GLN A 76 10.35 -8.88 3.84
CA GLN A 76 11.77 -8.80 3.52
C GLN A 76 12.41 -7.44 3.89
N ARG A 77 11.67 -6.55 4.59
CA ARG A 77 12.16 -5.26 5.10
C ARG A 77 12.75 -4.35 4.02
N LYS A 78 12.16 -4.39 2.83
CA LYS A 78 12.58 -3.60 1.66
C LYS A 78 12.00 -2.18 1.67
N LEU A 79 10.91 -1.95 2.40
CA LEU A 79 10.28 -0.63 2.54
C LEU A 79 10.74 0.09 3.81
N GLU A 80 10.89 1.41 3.68
CA GLU A 80 11.25 2.33 4.74
C GLU A 80 10.13 3.35 4.99
N THR A 81 9.92 3.67 6.26
CA THR A 81 9.03 4.75 6.69
C THR A 81 9.73 6.11 6.48
N PHE A 82 8.96 7.20 6.55
CA PHE A 82 9.50 8.56 6.37
C PHE A 82 10.57 8.97 7.39
N ASN A 83 10.67 8.28 8.52
CA ASN A 83 11.68 8.48 9.55
C ASN A 83 12.85 7.47 9.46
N GLY A 84 12.95 6.69 8.37
CA GLY A 84 14.04 5.74 8.11
C GLY A 84 13.94 4.40 8.85
N GLN A 85 12.80 4.11 9.50
CA GLN A 85 12.54 2.80 10.09
C GLN A 85 12.00 1.83 9.04
N LYS A 86 11.94 0.53 9.36
CA LYS A 86 11.40 -0.47 8.42
C LYS A 86 9.88 -0.53 8.54
N VAL A 87 9.20 -0.50 7.41
CA VAL A 87 7.73 -0.64 7.38
C VAL A 87 7.34 -2.01 7.96
N THR A 88 6.47 -2.00 8.97
CA THR A 88 5.84 -3.20 9.53
C THR A 88 4.44 -3.39 8.97
N GLN A 89 3.82 -4.54 9.21
CA GLN A 89 2.43 -4.76 8.82
C GLN A 89 1.47 -3.75 9.50
N GLY A 90 1.70 -3.46 10.79
CA GLY A 90 0.90 -2.48 11.53
C GLY A 90 1.02 -1.07 10.95
N TYR A 91 2.23 -0.65 10.59
CA TYR A 91 2.44 0.63 9.90
C TYR A 91 1.80 0.65 8.52
N TRP A 92 2.00 -0.41 7.72
CA TRP A 92 1.39 -0.53 6.41
C TRP A 92 -0.14 -0.45 6.48
N ASN A 93 -0.76 -1.04 7.49
CA ASN A 93 -2.21 -1.00 7.69
C ASN A 93 -2.69 0.28 8.42
N GLN A 94 -1.78 1.21 8.77
CA GLN A 94 -2.07 2.39 9.58
C GLN A 94 -2.71 2.07 10.95
N GLU A 95 -2.39 0.89 11.49
CA GLU A 95 -2.84 0.45 12.82
C GLU A 95 -1.94 1.00 13.95
N THR A 96 -0.66 1.27 13.65
CA THR A 96 0.31 1.83 14.60
C THR A 96 1.47 2.54 13.88
N GLU A 97 2.06 3.55 14.51
CA GLU A 97 3.32 4.17 14.08
C GLU A 97 4.55 3.50 14.70
N ASP A 98 4.35 2.60 15.68
CA ASP A 98 5.43 1.87 16.32
C ASP A 98 5.99 0.80 15.38
N THR A 99 7.16 1.09 14.79
CA THR A 99 7.90 0.18 13.91
C THR A 99 9.10 -0.46 14.60
N LYS A 100 8.92 -0.90 15.86
CA LYS A 100 9.91 -1.74 16.54
C LYS A 100 10.41 -2.88 15.62
N PRO A 101 11.70 -3.22 15.68
CA PRO A 101 12.36 -4.05 14.67
C PRO A 101 11.85 -5.50 14.58
N GLN A 102 11.00 -5.96 15.49
CA GLN A 102 10.45 -7.32 15.52
C GLN A 102 9.28 -7.46 14.53
N TYR A 103 9.55 -7.94 13.32
CA TYR A 103 8.53 -8.09 12.27
C TYR A 103 7.44 -9.14 12.59
N TRP A 104 7.68 -10.00 13.58
CA TRP A 104 6.72 -11.01 14.08
C TRP A 104 5.84 -10.50 15.23
N ASN A 105 6.13 -9.31 15.76
CA ASN A 105 5.41 -8.74 16.88
C ASN A 105 4.59 -7.54 16.41
N ASN A 106 3.29 -7.73 16.22
CA ASN A 106 2.35 -6.70 15.78
C ASN A 106 1.97 -5.73 16.92
N GLY A 107 2.90 -5.41 17.82
CA GLY A 107 2.64 -4.57 19.00
C GLY A 107 1.85 -5.27 20.11
N SER A 108 1.78 -6.60 20.11
CA SER A 108 1.25 -7.35 21.26
C SER A 108 2.31 -7.37 22.36
N ASN A 109 2.16 -6.48 23.35
CA ASN A 109 2.84 -6.63 24.63
C ASN A 109 2.27 -7.88 25.31
N PHE A 110 2.98 -9.00 25.18
CA PHE A 110 2.91 -10.07 26.18
C PHE A 110 3.77 -9.69 27.38
#